data_AF-A0A1A8GFC6-F1
#
_entry.id   AF-A0A1A8GFC6-F1
#
_cell.length_a   1.000
_cell.length_b   1.000
_cell.length_c   1.000
_cell.angle_alpha   90.00
_cell.angle_beta   90.00
_cell.angle_gamma   90.00
#
_symmetry.space_group_name_H-M   'P 1'
#
loop_
_entity.id
_entity.type
_entity.pdbx_description
1 polymer ?
#
loop_
_entity_poly.entity_id
_entity_poly.type
_entity_poly.pdbx_seq_one_letter_code
_entity_poly.pdbx_strand_id
1 'polypeptide(L)' 'ISYRPGSKNTKPDALSRLYAPDQEPEPEPILPSSCVVGGITWEIRDKVLEALKAEPGPRGPPGRLFVPQALRGQVIHW' A
#
# COMPACT_ATOMS: atom_id res chain seq x y z
N ILE A 1 14.08 -12.26 -27.68
CA ILE A 1 13.03 -12.81 -26.79
C ILE A 1 11.96 -13.46 -27.66
N SER A 2 11.42 -14.62 -27.30
CA SER A 2 10.34 -15.28 -28.05
C SER A 2 9.18 -15.61 -27.12
N TYR A 3 7.98 -15.14 -27.45
CA TYR A 3 6.76 -15.47 -26.72
C TYR A 3 6.40 -16.96 -26.89
N ARG A 4 5.96 -17.62 -25.81
CA ARG A 4 5.40 -18.98 -25.84
C ARG A 4 3.97 -18.94 -25.30
N PRO A 5 2.97 -19.40 -26.06
CA PRO A 5 1.60 -19.50 -25.56
C PRO A 5 1.51 -20.54 -24.43
N GLY A 6 0.51 -20.41 -23.55
CA GLY A 6 0.34 -21.27 -22.37
C GLY A 6 0.34 -22.77 -22.67
N SER A 7 -0.21 -23.19 -23.82
CA SER A 7 -0.19 -24.59 -24.28
C SER A 7 1.21 -25.15 -24.52
N LYS A 8 2.21 -24.29 -24.73
CA LYS A 8 3.64 -24.64 -24.87
C LYS A 8 4.44 -24.35 -23.60
N ASN A 9 3.77 -23.94 -22.52
CA ASN A 9 4.38 -23.60 -21.23
C ASN A 9 4.04 -24.61 -20.11
N THR A 10 3.49 -25.77 -20.45
CA THR A 10 3.01 -26.77 -19.48
C THR A 10 4.09 -27.25 -18.51
N LYS A 11 5.31 -27.57 -19.02
CA LYS A 11 6.39 -28.06 -18.15
C LYS A 11 6.93 -26.97 -17.20
N PRO A 12 7.25 -25.76 -17.68
CA PRO A 12 7.64 -24.67 -16.79
C PRO A 12 6.54 -24.27 -15.78
N ASP A 13 5.27 -24.24 -16.21
CA ASP A 13 4.13 -23.95 -15.33
C ASP A 13 4.00 -24.98 -14.21
N ALA A 14 4.06 -26.28 -14.53
CA ALA A 14 4.01 -27.34 -13.53
C ALA A 14 5.18 -27.27 -12.54
N LEU A 15 6.40 -26.97 -13.02
CA LEU A 15 7.56 -26.79 -12.17
C LEU A 15 7.41 -25.56 -11.26
N SER A 16 6.91 -24.45 -11.79
CA SER A 16 6.68 -23.23 -11.00
C SER A 16 5.66 -23.45 -9.89
N ARG A 17 4.63 -24.27 -10.15
CA ARG A 17 3.62 -24.64 -9.15
C ARG A 17 4.17 -25.58 -8.07
N LEU A 18 5.05 -26.50 -8.43
CA LEU A 18 5.66 -27.45 -7.49
C LEU A 18 6.47 -26.74 -6.39
N TYR A 19 7.09 -25.60 -6.73
CA TYR A 19 7.88 -24.79 -5.79
C TYR A 19 7.17 -23.50 -5.36
N ALA A 20 5.89 -23.34 -5.70
CA ALA A 20 5.11 -22.23 -5.17
C ALA A 20 4.89 -22.45 -3.67
N PRO A 21 4.97 -21.40 -2.84
CA PRO A 21 4.63 -21.52 -1.44
C PRO A 21 3.14 -21.83 -1.28
N ASP A 22 2.78 -22.62 -0.26
CA ASP A 22 1.37 -22.97 0.05
C ASP A 22 0.53 -21.73 0.42
N GLN A 23 1.19 -20.70 0.95
CA GLN A 23 0.59 -19.43 1.32
C GLN A 23 1.36 -18.28 0.69
N GLU A 24 0.64 -17.30 0.14
CA GLU A 24 1.28 -16.05 -0.29
C GLU A 24 1.85 -15.34 0.94
N PRO A 25 3.14 -14.92 0.91
CA PRO A 25 3.71 -14.18 2.01
C PRO A 25 2.93 -12.88 2.21
N GLU A 26 2.84 -12.45 3.47
CA GLU A 26 2.31 -11.12 3.77
C GLU A 26 3.13 -10.07 2.99
N PRO A 27 2.46 -9.06 2.40
CA PRO A 27 3.14 -8.05 1.61
C PRO A 27 4.08 -7.23 2.50
N GLU A 28 5.38 -7.37 2.26
CA GLU A 28 6.43 -6.60 2.95
C GLU A 28 7.03 -5.53 2.02
N PRO A 29 7.51 -4.40 2.58
CA PRO A 29 8.25 -3.41 1.80
C PRO A 29 9.53 -4.00 1.19
N ILE A 30 9.87 -3.59 -0.04
CA ILE A 30 11.12 -4.00 -0.72
C ILE A 30 12.36 -3.59 0.09
N LEU A 31 12.27 -2.47 0.80
CA LEU A 31 13.36 -1.95 1.63
C LEU A 31 13.17 -2.38 3.09
N PRO A 32 14.24 -2.83 3.77
CA PRO A 32 14.21 -3.07 5.20
C PRO A 32 13.83 -1.81 5.99
N SER A 33 13.17 -1.98 7.13
CA SER A 33 12.83 -0.87 8.03
C SER A 33 14.06 -0.09 8.51
N SER A 34 15.23 -0.71 8.56
CA SER A 34 16.51 -0.06 8.88
C SER A 34 16.95 0.98 7.84
N CYS A 35 16.43 0.90 6.61
CA CYS A 35 16.68 1.89 5.55
C CYS A 35 15.78 3.12 5.66
N VAL A 36 14.83 3.15 6.61
CA VAL A 36 13.92 4.29 6.83
C VAL A 36 14.54 5.24 7.85
N VAL A 37 15.20 6.30 7.37
CA VAL A 37 15.94 7.26 8.21
C VAL A 37 15.05 8.36 8.82
N GLY A 38 13.80 8.46 8.36
CA GLY A 38 12.81 9.37 8.91
C GLY A 38 11.54 9.36 8.06
N GLY A 39 10.40 9.07 8.68
CA GLY A 39 9.12 9.31 8.03
C GLY A 39 8.91 10.82 7.98
N ILE A 40 8.74 11.39 6.77
CA ILE A 40 8.30 12.78 6.66
C ILE A 40 6.92 12.85 7.32
N THR A 41 6.86 13.42 8.53
CA THR A 41 5.58 13.80 9.13
C THR A 41 5.10 15.00 8.34
N TRP A 42 4.24 14.70 7.38
CA TRP A 42 3.56 15.67 6.58
C TRP A 42 2.73 16.61 7.47
N GLU A 43 3.00 17.92 7.44
CA GLU A 43 2.22 18.94 8.18
C GLU A 43 0.70 18.84 7.90
N ILE A 44 0.30 18.30 6.73
CA ILE A 44 -1.12 18.06 6.43
C ILE A 44 -1.75 17.06 7.39
N ARG A 45 -0.99 16.09 7.92
CA ARG A 45 -1.49 15.08 8.84
C ARG A 45 -1.96 15.74 10.12
N ASP A 46 -1.19 16.67 10.64
CA ASP A 46 -1.55 17.42 11.85
C ASP A 46 -2.77 18.30 11.59
N LYS A 47 -2.84 18.97 10.43
CA LYS A 47 -4.04 19.72 10.00
C LYS A 47 -5.29 18.83 9.92
N VAL A 48 -5.15 17.60 9.39
CA VAL A 48 -6.24 16.62 9.33
C VAL A 48 -6.68 16.19 10.73
N LEU A 49 -5.73 15.90 11.64
CA LEU A 49 -6.04 15.54 13.01
C LEU A 49 -6.75 16.66 13.77
N GLU A 50 -6.33 17.92 13.60
CA GLU A 50 -7.02 19.06 14.20
C GLU A 50 -8.43 19.25 13.63
N ALA A 51 -8.59 19.17 12.31
CA ALA A 51 -9.90 19.31 11.69
C ALA A 51 -10.87 18.18 12.11
N LEU A 52 -10.38 16.97 12.32
CA LEU A 52 -11.19 15.84 12.82
C LEU A 52 -11.73 16.03 14.24
N LYS A 53 -11.16 16.94 15.05
CA LYS A 53 -11.73 17.30 16.36
C LYS A 53 -13.06 18.04 16.22
N ALA A 54 -13.21 18.84 15.16
CA ALA A 54 -14.40 19.64 14.89
C ALA A 54 -15.40 18.91 13.96
N GLU A 55 -14.88 18.19 12.96
CA GLU A 55 -15.66 17.42 11.99
C GLU A 55 -15.25 15.94 12.06
N PRO A 56 -15.80 15.15 13.02
CA PRO A 56 -15.48 13.74 13.13
C PRO A 56 -16.03 12.98 11.92
N GLY A 57 -15.14 12.31 11.20
CA GLY A 57 -15.48 11.47 10.06
C GLY A 57 -16.06 10.10 10.45
N PRO A 58 -16.52 9.32 9.46
CA PRO A 58 -16.86 7.91 9.67
C PRO A 58 -15.64 7.11 10.15
N ARG A 59 -15.90 5.98 10.81
CA ARG A 59 -14.84 5.06 11.24
C ARG A 59 -14.15 4.46 10.00
N GLY A 60 -12.88 4.80 9.80
CA GLY A 60 -12.06 4.27 8.72
C GLY A 60 -11.37 2.94 9.06
N PRO A 61 -10.68 2.32 8.09
CA PRO A 61 -9.85 1.15 8.35
C PRO A 61 -8.68 1.48 9.30
N PRO A 62 -8.12 0.48 10.00
CA PRO A 62 -7.03 0.70 10.94
C PRO A 62 -5.83 1.38 10.26
N GLY A 63 -5.21 2.32 10.97
CA GLY A 63 -4.04 3.06 10.48
C GLY A 63 -4.33 4.14 9.42
N ARG A 64 -5.60 4.39 9.06
CA ARG A 64 -5.98 5.47 8.13
C ARG A 64 -6.84 6.54 8.82
N LEU A 65 -6.66 7.79 8.38
CA LEU A 65 -7.45 8.93 8.84
C LEU A 65 -8.48 9.31 7.77
N PHE A 66 -9.69 9.69 8.20
CA PHE A 66 -10.64 10.34 7.31
C PHE A 66 -10.16 11.77 7.01
N VAL A 67 -10.25 12.21 5.76
CA VAL A 67 -9.83 13.56 5.35
C VAL A 67 -11.07 14.47 5.24
N PRO A 68 -11.20 15.48 6.12
CA PRO A 68 -12.24 16.51 6.06
C PRO A 68 -12.30 17.19 4.70
N GLN A 69 -13.49 17.59 4.25
CA GLN A 69 -13.70 18.08 2.89
C GLN A 69 -12.78 19.26 2.53
N ALA A 70 -12.57 20.18 3.48
CA ALA A 70 -11.72 21.36 3.32
C ALA A 70 -10.24 21.03 3.05
N LEU A 71 -9.76 19.85 3.48
CA LEU A 71 -8.36 19.45 3.37
C LEU A 71 -8.08 18.49 2.21
N ARG A 72 -9.12 17.94 1.55
CA ARG A 72 -8.94 16.98 0.45
C ARG A 72 -8.09 17.51 -0.69
N GLY A 73 -8.29 18.78 -1.07
CA GLY A 73 -7.50 19.42 -2.12
C GLY A 73 -6.00 19.46 -1.78
N GLN A 74 -5.66 19.80 -0.54
CA GLN A 74 -4.27 19.86 -0.04
C GLN A 74 -3.64 18.48 0.12
N VAL A 75 -4.43 17.44 0.41
CA VAL A 75 -3.92 16.05 0.49
C VAL A 75 -3.65 15.45 -0.89
N ILE A 76 -4.30 15.95 -1.96
CA ILE A 76 -4.15 15.43 -3.32
C ILE A 76 -3.04 16.18 -4.09
N HIS A 77 -2.87 17.47 -3.84
CA HIS A 77 -1.88 18.30 -4.53
C HIS A 77 -0.65 18.49 -3.62
N TRP A 78 0.43 17.78 -3.95
CA TRP A 78 1.75 17.88 -3.32
C TRP A 78 2.80 18.29 -4.34
#